data_AF-A0A3D1LNK6-F1
#
_entry.id   AF-A0A3D1LNK6-F1
#
_cell.length_a   1.000
_cell.length_b   1.000
_cell.length_c   1.000
_cell.angle_alpha   90.00
_cell.angle_beta   90.00
_cell.angle_gamma   90.00
#
_symmetry.space_group_name_H-M   'P 1'
#
loop_
_entity.id
_entity.type
_entity.pdbx_description
1 polymer ?
#
loop_
_entity_poly.entity_id
_entity_poly.type
_entity_poly.pdbx_seq_one_letter_code
_entity_poly.pdbx_strand_id
1 'polypeptide(L)'
;MKLLKWLLAMGCGALVSCAIITVNVYFPEKAVKEAYKSLDEMLLKKDGELLPNGEKQPVVEPKLSQPGSQSSLPLVLPDFSFTSVAHAAESGDDLAIELGSMPEVAAAYAEMSQRQSALGALFNSGAVGLTSQGLVTVRDKTKAGAADEALVSAENRSRKTVISSMAKAILKITKQEATKAALDQTMGKAAATYAETKREAAKPGWWMQLQNGKWVQK
;
A
#
# COMPACT_ATOMS: atom_id res chain seq x y z
N MET A 1 10.87 -55.70 21.45
CA MET A 1 11.97 -54.73 21.23
C MET A 1 11.85 -53.94 19.93
N LYS A 2 11.49 -54.54 18.77
CA LYS A 2 11.36 -53.81 17.49
C LYS A 2 10.21 -52.79 17.46
N LEU A 3 9.04 -53.11 18.03
CA LEU A 3 7.91 -52.17 18.15
C LEU A 3 8.22 -50.95 19.03
N LEU A 4 8.93 -51.15 20.16
CA LEU A 4 9.30 -50.05 21.06
C LEU A 4 10.28 -49.08 20.39
N LYS A 5 11.19 -49.58 19.55
CA LYS A 5 12.09 -48.75 18.73
C LYS A 5 11.33 -47.96 17.65
N TRP A 6 10.29 -48.56 17.05
CA TRP A 6 9.42 -47.88 16.08
C TRP A 6 8.55 -46.80 16.73
N LEU A 7 8.00 -47.08 17.91
CA LEU A 7 7.23 -46.10 18.70
C LEU A 7 8.12 -44.95 19.21
N LEU A 8 9.37 -45.22 19.62
CA LEU A 8 10.34 -44.18 20.00
C LEU A 8 10.72 -43.30 18.79
N ALA A 9 10.94 -43.91 17.62
CA ALA A 9 11.27 -43.18 16.40
C ALA A 9 10.10 -42.31 15.91
N MET A 10 8.86 -42.80 16.02
CA MET A 10 7.65 -42.06 15.65
C MET A 10 7.35 -40.91 16.64
N GLY A 11 7.64 -41.11 17.93
CA GLY A 11 7.55 -40.08 18.97
C GLY A 11 8.58 -38.96 18.81
N CYS A 12 9.84 -39.29 18.48
CA CYS A 12 10.88 -38.28 18.22
C CYS A 12 10.63 -37.48 16.93
N GLY A 13 10.04 -38.08 15.89
CA GLY A 13 9.69 -37.38 14.66
C GLY A 13 8.59 -36.33 14.85
N ALA A 14 7.62 -36.60 15.74
CA ALA A 14 6.51 -35.69 16.00
C ALA A 14 6.92 -34.39 16.72
N LEU A 15 7.99 -34.42 17.54
CA LEU A 15 8.44 -33.26 18.32
C LEU A 15 9.23 -32.23 17.50
N VAL A 16 9.77 -32.60 16.33
CA VAL A 16 10.54 -31.69 15.45
C VAL A 16 9.64 -30.89 14.50
N SER A 17 8.35 -31.26 14.36
CA SER A 17 7.47 -30.70 13.33
C SER A 17 6.79 -29.36 13.67
N CYS A 18 6.93 -28.84 14.90
CA CYS A 18 6.13 -27.70 15.39
C CYS A 18 6.96 -26.47 15.81
N ALA A 19 8.08 -26.19 15.14
CA ALA A 19 8.75 -24.90 15.32
C ALA A 19 7.93 -23.78 14.64
N ILE A 20 6.97 -23.19 15.38
CA ILE A 20 6.28 -21.96 14.96
C ILE A 20 7.28 -20.81 15.11
N ILE A 21 8.01 -20.50 14.05
CA ILE A 21 8.90 -19.33 14.01
C ILE A 21 8.01 -18.08 13.91
N THR A 22 7.99 -17.25 14.94
CA THR A 22 7.36 -15.94 14.90
C THR A 22 8.20 -15.02 14.02
N VAL A 23 7.76 -14.77 12.78
CA VAL A 23 8.42 -13.81 11.88
C VAL A 23 8.13 -12.39 12.39
N ASN A 24 9.14 -11.73 12.95
CA ASN A 24 9.01 -10.34 13.38
C ASN A 24 9.11 -9.41 12.15
N VAL A 25 7.97 -9.10 11.54
CA VAL A 25 7.88 -8.17 10.39
C VAL A 25 7.75 -6.72 10.87
N TYR A 26 8.73 -5.90 10.52
CA TYR A 26 8.68 -4.46 10.75
C TYR A 26 7.74 -3.82 9.71
N PHE A 27 6.81 -3.00 10.17
CA PHE A 27 5.80 -2.38 9.29
C PHE A 27 5.71 -0.87 9.59
N PRO A 28 6.21 0.00 8.71
CA PRO A 28 6.24 1.43 8.93
C PRO A 28 4.86 2.06 8.63
N GLU A 29 3.92 1.95 9.56
CA GLU A 29 2.49 2.33 9.37
C GLU A 29 2.31 3.74 8.80
N LYS A 30 3.00 4.73 9.38
CA LYS A 30 2.90 6.13 8.97
C LYS A 30 3.37 6.34 7.52
N ALA A 31 4.54 5.80 7.19
CA ALA A 31 5.13 5.92 5.85
C ALA A 31 4.25 5.24 4.79
N VAL A 32 3.68 4.06 5.11
CA VAL A 32 2.75 3.35 4.21
C VAL A 32 1.47 4.15 3.98
N LYS A 33 0.92 4.74 5.05
CA LYS A 33 -0.28 5.58 4.96
C LYS A 33 -0.03 6.83 4.10
N GLU A 34 1.10 7.49 4.29
CA GLU A 34 1.54 8.64 3.49
C GLU A 34 1.75 8.25 2.02
N ALA A 35 2.41 7.12 1.76
CA ALA A 35 2.63 6.62 0.40
C ALA A 35 1.31 6.36 -0.35
N TYR A 36 0.32 5.73 0.30
CA TYR A 36 -1.00 5.55 -0.32
C TYR A 36 -1.70 6.87 -0.63
N LYS A 37 -1.64 7.84 0.30
CA LYS A 37 -2.21 9.17 0.07
C LYS A 37 -1.53 9.86 -1.10
N SER A 38 -0.20 9.86 -1.12
CA SER A 38 0.59 10.45 -2.21
C SER A 38 0.25 9.82 -3.57
N LEU A 39 0.17 8.50 -3.66
CA LEU A 39 -0.22 7.81 -4.90
C LEU A 39 -1.65 8.15 -5.35
N ASP A 40 -2.60 8.18 -4.42
CA ASP A 40 -3.98 8.59 -4.73
C ASP A 40 -4.02 10.04 -5.26
N GLU A 41 -3.22 10.95 -4.70
CA GLU A 41 -3.15 12.33 -5.16
C GLU A 41 -2.48 12.45 -6.54
N MET A 42 -1.36 11.77 -6.74
CA MET A 42 -0.63 11.82 -8.00
C MET A 42 -1.37 11.16 -9.16
N LEU A 43 -2.05 10.03 -8.91
CA LEU A 43 -2.56 9.14 -9.96
C LEU A 43 -4.09 9.11 -10.09
N LEU A 44 -4.85 9.55 -9.07
CA LEU A 44 -6.32 9.63 -9.19
C LEU A 44 -6.83 11.06 -9.28
N LYS A 45 -6.19 12.05 -8.63
CA LYS A 45 -6.68 13.44 -8.71
C LYS A 45 -6.29 14.14 -10.02
N LYS A 46 -5.20 13.72 -10.66
CA LYS A 46 -4.68 14.33 -11.89
C LYS A 46 -5.62 14.17 -13.10
N ASP A 47 -6.51 13.18 -13.08
CA ASP A 47 -7.48 12.91 -14.15
C ASP A 47 -8.82 13.70 -13.99
N GLY A 48 -8.99 14.41 -12.86
CA GLY A 48 -10.16 15.25 -12.58
C GLY A 48 -10.04 16.71 -13.04
N GLU A 49 -8.84 17.15 -13.43
CA GLU A 49 -8.60 18.39 -14.15
C GLU A 49 -8.20 18.03 -15.58
N LEU A 50 -9.16 18.15 -16.51
CA LEU A 50 -8.82 18.36 -17.91
C LEU A 50 -8.05 19.68 -17.98
N LEU A 51 -6.72 19.62 -17.88
CA LEU A 51 -5.88 20.73 -18.28
C LEU A 51 -6.09 20.91 -19.79
N PRO A 52 -6.51 22.09 -20.26
CA PRO A 52 -6.38 22.41 -21.66
C PRO A 52 -4.88 22.52 -21.98
N ASN A 53 -4.54 21.96 -23.12
CA ASN A 53 -3.29 22.14 -23.85
C ASN A 53 -2.13 21.21 -23.46
N GLY A 54 -1.71 20.43 -24.46
CA GLY A 54 -0.50 19.63 -24.39
C GLY A 54 0.72 20.53 -24.38
N GLU A 55 1.61 20.30 -23.42
CA GLU A 55 3.01 20.64 -23.57
C GLU A 55 3.85 19.63 -22.80
N LYS A 56 4.97 19.28 -23.42
CA LYS A 56 5.90 18.23 -23.02
C LYS A 56 6.42 18.47 -21.60
N GLN A 57 6.73 17.37 -20.93
CA GLN A 57 7.62 17.29 -19.76
C GLN A 57 8.73 18.36 -19.78
N PRO A 58 9.13 18.83 -18.60
CA PRO A 58 10.50 18.50 -18.22
C PRO A 58 10.59 17.79 -16.86
N VAL A 59 11.51 16.84 -16.85
CA VAL A 59 12.22 16.25 -15.73
C VAL A 59 12.40 17.26 -14.58
N VAL A 60 11.95 16.88 -13.38
CA VAL A 60 12.25 17.62 -12.15
C VAL A 60 13.61 17.12 -11.65
N GLU A 61 14.67 17.90 -11.95
CA GLU A 61 15.90 17.86 -11.16
C GLU A 61 15.62 18.32 -9.72
N PRO A 62 16.28 17.75 -8.70
CA PRO A 62 16.11 18.19 -7.32
C PRO A 62 16.67 19.61 -7.15
N LYS A 63 15.80 20.56 -6.77
CA LYS A 63 16.22 21.93 -6.42
C LYS A 63 16.99 21.90 -5.10
N LEU A 64 18.31 22.05 -5.18
CA LEU A 64 19.16 22.41 -4.05
C LEU A 64 18.92 23.89 -3.70
N SER A 65 18.57 24.17 -2.45
CA SER A 65 18.41 25.54 -1.93
C SER A 65 19.75 26.28 -1.94
N GLN A 66 19.83 27.40 -2.65
CA GLN A 66 20.88 28.42 -2.48
C GLN A 66 20.42 29.49 -1.48
N PRO A 67 21.27 29.90 -0.53
CA PRO A 67 21.22 31.23 0.04
C PRO A 67 22.39 32.10 -0.46
N GLY A 68 22.07 33.34 -0.84
CA GLY A 68 22.87 34.56 -0.64
C GLY A 68 24.36 34.55 -0.96
N SER A 69 24.71 35.22 -2.07
CA SER A 69 26.07 35.61 -2.44
C SER A 69 26.62 36.71 -1.53
N GLN A 70 27.76 36.49 -0.84
CA GLN A 70 28.78 37.52 -0.53
C GLN A 70 30.17 36.88 -0.37
N SER A 71 31.16 37.47 -1.05
CA SER A 71 32.55 37.02 -1.16
C SER A 71 33.41 37.22 0.10
N SER A 72 34.28 36.25 0.44
CA SER A 72 35.72 36.46 0.75
C SER A 72 36.44 35.12 1.07
N LEU A 73 37.47 34.85 0.28
CA LEU A 73 38.67 33.97 0.38
C LEU A 73 38.71 32.69 1.26
N PRO A 74 39.36 31.60 0.79
CA PRO A 74 39.23 30.26 1.36
C PRO A 74 40.29 29.94 2.43
N LEU A 75 39.88 29.43 3.59
CA LEU A 75 40.73 28.68 4.51
C LEU A 75 40.33 27.21 4.45
N VAL A 76 41.19 26.40 3.82
CA VAL A 76 41.02 24.95 3.70
C VAL A 76 41.42 24.31 5.04
N LEU A 77 40.44 23.77 5.75
CA LEU A 77 40.63 22.78 6.81
C LEU A 77 39.95 21.48 6.34
N PRO A 78 40.64 20.33 6.33
CA PRO A 78 40.01 19.06 6.01
C PRO A 78 39.25 18.57 7.25
N ASP A 79 37.97 18.90 7.33
CA ASP A 79 37.07 18.31 8.32
C ASP A 79 36.73 16.89 7.88
N PHE A 80 37.51 15.91 8.35
CA PHE A 80 37.15 14.50 8.27
C PHE A 80 36.01 14.20 9.24
N SER A 81 34.82 14.72 8.93
CA SER A 81 33.59 14.24 9.52
C SER A 81 33.14 12.99 8.77
N PHE A 82 33.56 11.84 9.29
CA PHE A 82 32.90 10.56 9.02
C PHE A 82 31.53 10.57 9.71
N THR A 83 30.60 11.36 9.18
CA THR A 83 29.19 11.15 9.47
C THR A 83 28.77 9.94 8.64
N SER A 84 28.74 8.78 9.29
CA SER A 84 27.94 7.67 8.81
C SER A 84 26.53 8.21 8.60
N VAL A 85 26.12 8.41 7.35
CA VAL A 85 24.72 8.68 7.01
C VAL A 85 23.96 7.42 7.40
N ALA A 86 23.48 7.40 8.65
CA ALA A 86 22.41 6.54 9.05
C ALA A 86 21.18 7.05 8.30
N HIS A 87 21.01 6.58 7.06
CA HIS A 87 19.74 6.68 6.37
C HIS A 87 18.72 5.89 7.20
N ALA A 88 18.06 6.58 8.13
CA ALA A 88 16.77 6.17 8.62
C ALA A 88 15.84 6.24 7.40
N ALA A 89 15.72 5.12 6.68
CA ALA A 89 14.74 4.93 5.63
C ALA A 89 13.35 4.91 6.30
N GLU A 90 12.83 6.09 6.59
CA GLU A 90 11.60 6.29 7.36
C GLU A 90 10.64 7.31 6.72
N SER A 91 10.91 7.74 5.47
CA SER A 91 10.00 8.62 4.73
C SER A 91 8.99 7.81 3.91
N GLY A 92 7.71 8.23 3.94
CA GLY A 92 6.68 7.73 3.02
C GLY A 92 7.01 7.98 1.54
N ASP A 93 7.91 8.94 1.27
CA ASP A 93 8.36 9.30 -0.07
C ASP A 93 9.12 8.17 -0.77
N ASP A 94 10.01 7.46 -0.06
CA ASP A 94 10.76 6.33 -0.63
C ASP A 94 9.81 5.20 -1.07
N LEU A 95 8.79 4.93 -0.26
CA LEU A 95 7.73 3.97 -0.59
C LEU A 95 6.90 4.44 -1.78
N ALA A 96 6.50 5.72 -1.81
CA ALA A 96 5.73 6.27 -2.91
C ALA A 96 6.50 6.23 -4.24
N ILE A 97 7.80 6.53 -4.22
CA ILE A 97 8.69 6.46 -5.38
C ILE A 97 8.84 5.02 -5.86
N GLU A 98 9.12 4.08 -4.94
CA GLU A 98 9.26 2.66 -5.27
C GLU A 98 7.96 2.13 -5.90
N LEU A 99 6.79 2.42 -5.32
CA LEU A 99 5.50 2.01 -5.90
C LEU A 99 5.20 2.70 -7.23
N GLY A 100 5.48 4.00 -7.34
CA GLY A 100 5.27 4.77 -8.57
C GLY A 100 6.12 4.27 -9.74
N SER A 101 7.25 3.63 -9.46
CA SER A 101 8.11 2.99 -10.47
C SER A 101 7.59 1.63 -10.97
N MET A 102 6.61 1.03 -10.29
CA MET A 102 6.06 -0.27 -10.65
C MET A 102 5.00 -0.13 -11.76
N PRO A 103 5.22 -0.72 -12.96
CA PRO A 103 4.28 -0.59 -14.07
C PRO A 103 2.90 -1.18 -13.75
N GLU A 104 2.82 -2.24 -12.95
CA GLU A 104 1.55 -2.83 -12.54
C GLU A 104 0.74 -1.93 -11.59
N VAL A 105 1.41 -1.09 -10.79
CA VAL A 105 0.75 -0.12 -9.91
C VAL A 105 0.20 1.02 -10.75
N ALA A 106 1.01 1.56 -11.67
CA ALA A 106 0.56 2.59 -12.60
C ALA A 106 -0.64 2.14 -13.44
N ALA A 107 -0.60 0.92 -13.99
CA ALA A 107 -1.71 0.32 -14.73
C ALA A 107 -2.96 0.16 -13.86
N ALA A 108 -2.82 -0.35 -12.63
CA ALA A 108 -3.93 -0.49 -11.70
C ALA A 108 -4.58 0.85 -11.36
N TYR A 109 -3.79 1.92 -11.19
CA TYR A 109 -4.31 3.25 -10.92
C TYR A 109 -5.05 3.86 -12.12
N ALA A 110 -4.52 3.71 -13.34
CA ALA A 110 -5.20 4.14 -14.56
C ALA A 110 -6.55 3.40 -14.76
N GLU A 111 -6.58 2.11 -14.47
CA GLU A 111 -7.81 1.31 -14.50
C GLU A 111 -8.83 1.78 -13.44
N MET A 112 -8.36 2.10 -12.22
CA MET A 112 -9.21 2.62 -11.15
C MET A 112 -9.79 4.00 -11.49
N SER A 113 -9.00 4.89 -12.11
CA SER A 113 -9.47 6.23 -12.48
C SER A 113 -10.62 6.16 -13.48
N GLN A 114 -10.53 5.28 -14.49
CA GLN A 114 -11.61 5.04 -15.45
C GLN A 114 -12.94 4.59 -14.82
N ARG A 115 -12.89 3.85 -13.71
CA ARG A 115 -14.08 3.35 -13.01
C ARG A 115 -14.58 4.26 -11.89
N GLN A 116 -13.84 5.31 -11.55
CA GLN A 116 -14.08 6.09 -10.34
C GLN A 116 -15.49 6.70 -10.31
N SER A 117 -15.98 7.21 -11.44
CA SER A 117 -17.31 7.81 -11.55
C SER A 117 -18.43 6.78 -11.31
N ALA A 118 -18.41 5.67 -12.05
CA ALA A 118 -19.39 4.60 -11.93
C ALA A 118 -19.36 3.94 -10.53
N LEU A 119 -18.16 3.70 -9.99
CA LEU A 119 -18.00 3.19 -8.63
C LEU A 119 -18.54 4.18 -7.59
N GLY A 120 -18.32 5.48 -7.78
CA GLY A 120 -18.87 6.54 -6.94
C GLY A 120 -20.40 6.54 -6.92
N ALA A 121 -21.06 6.32 -8.06
CA ALA A 121 -22.51 6.20 -8.13
C ALA A 121 -23.04 5.02 -7.30
N LEU A 122 -22.36 3.87 -7.35
CA LEU A 122 -22.71 2.69 -6.53
C LEU A 122 -22.53 2.93 -5.03
N PHE A 123 -21.48 3.67 -4.64
CA PHE A 123 -21.31 4.06 -3.24
C PHE A 123 -22.43 5.01 -2.78
N ASN A 124 -22.79 5.99 -3.61
CA ASN A 124 -23.82 6.97 -3.30
C ASN A 124 -25.22 6.34 -3.20
N SER A 125 -25.53 5.29 -3.97
CA SER A 125 -26.80 4.56 -3.87
C SER A 125 -26.86 3.61 -2.66
N GLY A 126 -25.73 3.38 -2.00
CA GLY A 126 -25.57 2.39 -0.93
C GLY A 126 -25.57 0.95 -1.44
N ALA A 127 -25.46 0.71 -2.75
CA ALA A 127 -25.37 -0.61 -3.34
C ALA A 127 -24.09 -1.35 -2.92
N VAL A 128 -22.99 -0.61 -2.73
CA VAL A 128 -21.68 -1.16 -2.34
C VAL A 128 -21.15 -0.51 -1.05
N GLY A 129 -20.15 -1.14 -0.45
CA GLY A 129 -19.44 -0.61 0.71
C GLY A 129 -17.97 -1.00 0.77
N LEU A 130 -17.19 -0.23 1.53
CA LEU A 130 -15.76 -0.50 1.78
C LEU A 130 -15.62 -1.56 2.88
N THR A 131 -14.86 -2.61 2.63
CA THR A 131 -14.51 -3.65 3.61
C THR A 131 -13.39 -3.21 4.54
N SER A 132 -13.15 -3.97 5.62
CA SER A 132 -12.06 -3.70 6.57
C SER A 132 -10.65 -3.84 5.94
N GLN A 133 -10.56 -4.44 4.76
CA GLN A 133 -9.35 -4.63 3.97
C GLN A 133 -9.24 -3.64 2.78
N GLY A 134 -10.14 -2.65 2.72
CA GLY A 134 -10.10 -1.60 1.69
C GLY A 134 -10.60 -2.05 0.32
N LEU A 135 -11.12 -3.27 0.22
CA LEU A 135 -11.83 -3.77 -0.97
C LEU A 135 -13.29 -3.29 -0.97
N VAL A 136 -13.93 -3.35 -2.13
CA VAL A 136 -15.35 -3.03 -2.31
C VAL A 136 -16.17 -4.32 -2.30
N THR A 137 -17.33 -4.30 -1.64
CA THR A 137 -18.29 -5.42 -1.71
C THR A 137 -19.68 -4.91 -2.02
N VAL A 138 -20.47 -5.71 -2.74
CA VAL A 138 -21.90 -5.46 -2.92
C VAL A 138 -22.60 -5.74 -1.60
N ARG A 139 -23.35 -4.75 -1.12
CA ARG A 139 -24.14 -4.82 0.13
C ARG A 139 -25.60 -5.07 -0.15
N ASP A 140 -26.13 -4.40 -1.17
CA ASP A 140 -27.54 -4.49 -1.53
C ASP A 140 -27.66 -4.95 -2.99
N LYS A 141 -27.92 -6.24 -3.17
CA LYS A 141 -28.10 -6.85 -4.49
C LYS A 141 -29.35 -6.35 -5.23
N THR A 142 -30.30 -5.74 -4.53
CA THR A 142 -31.47 -5.13 -5.19
C THR A 142 -31.10 -3.82 -5.91
N LYS A 143 -29.93 -3.26 -5.59
CA LYS A 143 -29.42 -1.99 -6.12
C LYS A 143 -28.18 -2.15 -7.00
N ALA A 144 -27.74 -3.39 -7.26
CA ALA A 144 -26.58 -3.70 -8.09
C ALA A 144 -26.94 -4.82 -9.08
N GLY A 145 -26.67 -4.60 -10.36
CA GLY A 145 -26.81 -5.60 -11.41
C GLY A 145 -25.52 -6.38 -11.68
N ALA A 146 -25.57 -7.33 -12.60
CA ALA A 146 -24.41 -8.14 -13.00
C ALA A 146 -23.23 -7.29 -13.53
N ALA A 147 -23.51 -6.19 -14.22
CA ALA A 147 -22.49 -5.25 -14.67
C ALA A 147 -21.78 -4.56 -13.50
N ASP A 148 -22.50 -4.23 -12.43
CA ASP A 148 -21.95 -3.61 -11.23
C ASP A 148 -21.09 -4.61 -10.43
N GLU A 149 -21.52 -5.87 -10.36
CA GLU A 149 -20.71 -6.94 -9.76
C GLU A 149 -19.39 -7.15 -10.52
N ALA A 150 -19.44 -7.13 -11.87
CA ALA A 150 -18.24 -7.19 -12.70
C ALA A 150 -17.33 -5.98 -12.49
N LEU A 151 -17.91 -4.77 -12.36
CA LEU A 151 -17.18 -3.54 -12.04
C LEU A 151 -16.50 -3.64 -10.68
N VAL A 152 -17.20 -4.10 -9.64
CA VAL A 152 -16.64 -4.32 -8.29
C VAL A 152 -15.52 -5.36 -8.32
N SER A 153 -15.67 -6.44 -9.09
CA SER A 153 -14.62 -7.45 -9.25
C SER A 153 -13.38 -6.88 -9.95
N ALA A 154 -13.55 -6.08 -11.01
CA ALA A 154 -12.46 -5.42 -11.70
C ALA A 154 -11.74 -4.42 -10.79
N GLU A 155 -12.50 -3.60 -10.06
CA GLU A 155 -11.96 -2.67 -9.07
C GLU A 155 -11.14 -3.37 -8.00
N ASN A 156 -11.66 -4.46 -7.44
CA ASN A 156 -10.94 -5.23 -6.44
C ASN A 156 -9.67 -5.90 -6.98
N ARG A 157 -9.60 -6.20 -8.28
CA ARG A 157 -8.37 -6.71 -8.90
C ARG A 157 -7.28 -5.64 -8.86
N SER A 158 -7.57 -4.42 -9.30
CA SER A 158 -6.62 -3.31 -9.28
C SER A 158 -6.20 -2.94 -7.84
N ARG A 159 -7.15 -2.91 -6.88
CA ARG A 159 -6.82 -2.67 -5.45
C ARG A 159 -5.92 -3.74 -4.86
N LYS A 160 -6.16 -5.01 -5.17
CA LYS A 160 -5.29 -6.12 -4.73
C LYS A 160 -3.89 -6.00 -5.31
N THR A 161 -3.75 -5.59 -6.56
CA THR A 161 -2.43 -5.28 -7.16
C THR A 161 -1.70 -4.24 -6.31
N VAL A 162 -2.33 -3.08 -6.05
CA VAL A 162 -1.73 -1.99 -5.25
C VAL A 162 -1.33 -2.45 -3.84
N ILE A 163 -2.22 -3.18 -3.14
CA ILE A 163 -1.94 -3.71 -1.79
C ILE A 163 -0.78 -4.71 -1.82
N SER A 164 -0.76 -5.62 -2.79
CA SER A 164 0.29 -6.63 -2.91
C SER A 164 1.65 -6.02 -3.26
N SER A 165 1.66 -5.01 -4.13
CA SER A 165 2.88 -4.27 -4.50
C SER A 165 3.41 -3.45 -3.33
N MET A 166 2.52 -2.85 -2.52
CA MET A 166 2.92 -2.20 -1.28
C MET A 166 3.60 -3.18 -0.32
N ALA A 167 3.02 -4.37 -0.13
CA ALA A 167 3.62 -5.37 0.74
C ALA A 167 5.03 -5.80 0.27
N LYS A 168 5.23 -5.98 -1.04
CA LYS A 168 6.54 -6.27 -1.62
C LYS A 168 7.53 -5.11 -1.44
N ALA A 169 7.09 -3.87 -1.67
CA ALA A 169 7.92 -2.68 -1.50
C ALA A 169 8.39 -2.51 -0.04
N ILE A 170 7.49 -2.75 0.93
CA ILE A 170 7.82 -2.72 2.36
C ILE A 170 8.92 -3.75 2.66
N LEU A 171 8.75 -5.00 2.25
CA LEU A 171 9.76 -6.05 2.49
C LEU A 171 11.11 -5.70 1.86
N LYS A 172 11.11 -5.11 0.66
CA LYS A 172 12.33 -4.65 -0.02
C LYS A 172 13.04 -3.53 0.77
N ILE A 173 12.33 -2.48 1.15
CA ILE A 173 12.90 -1.29 1.82
C ILE A 173 13.36 -1.63 3.24
N THR A 174 12.60 -2.46 3.95
CA THR A 174 12.94 -2.93 5.30
C THR A 174 14.00 -4.03 5.30
N LYS A 175 14.48 -4.44 4.11
CA LYS A 175 15.49 -5.51 3.90
C LYS A 175 15.10 -6.82 4.59
N GLN A 176 13.80 -7.12 4.63
CA GLN A 176 13.28 -8.34 5.22
C GLN A 176 13.19 -9.45 4.18
N GLU A 177 13.42 -10.69 4.60
CA GLU A 177 13.29 -11.83 3.71
C GLU A 177 11.84 -11.97 3.22
N ALA A 178 11.68 -12.09 1.90
CA ALA A 178 10.38 -12.26 1.25
C ALA A 178 9.86 -13.71 1.36
N THR A 179 9.85 -14.25 2.57
CA THR A 179 9.20 -15.54 2.84
C THR A 179 7.69 -15.40 2.65
N LYS A 180 7.00 -16.51 2.36
CA LYS A 180 5.53 -16.50 2.22
C LYS A 180 4.84 -15.97 3.48
N ALA A 181 5.33 -16.37 4.65
CA ALA A 181 4.77 -15.92 5.93
C ALA A 181 4.96 -14.41 6.15
N ALA A 182 6.15 -13.87 5.84
CA ALA A 182 6.40 -12.44 5.91
C ALA A 182 5.48 -11.66 4.96
N LEU A 183 5.36 -12.13 3.71
CA LEU A 183 4.49 -11.50 2.71
C LEU A 183 3.02 -11.49 3.14
N ASP A 184 2.50 -12.63 3.62
CA ASP A 184 1.10 -12.73 4.06
C ASP A 184 0.82 -11.77 5.23
N GLN A 185 1.74 -11.68 6.21
CA GLN A 185 1.62 -10.78 7.35
C GLN A 185 1.71 -9.30 6.92
N THR A 186 2.67 -8.93 6.07
CA THR A 186 2.80 -7.56 5.56
C THR A 186 1.60 -7.17 4.72
N MET A 187 1.07 -8.09 3.90
CA MET A 187 -0.10 -7.84 3.06
C MET A 187 -1.34 -7.55 3.89
N GLY A 188 -1.56 -8.28 4.99
CA GLY A 188 -2.68 -8.00 5.90
C GLY A 188 -2.59 -6.60 6.53
N LYS A 189 -1.39 -6.19 6.97
CA LYS A 189 -1.16 -4.84 7.51
C LYS A 189 -1.32 -3.76 6.44
N ALA A 190 -0.76 -3.97 5.24
CA ALA A 190 -0.88 -3.06 4.10
C ALA A 190 -2.35 -2.86 3.69
N ALA A 191 -3.14 -3.94 3.64
CA ALA A 191 -4.57 -3.90 3.35
C ALA A 191 -5.35 -3.13 4.42
N ALA A 192 -5.02 -3.31 5.70
CA ALA A 192 -5.66 -2.59 6.80
C ALA A 192 -5.35 -1.08 6.75
N THR A 193 -4.11 -0.69 6.46
CA THR A 193 -3.71 0.72 6.27
C THR A 193 -4.36 1.32 5.03
N TYR A 194 -4.43 0.58 3.91
CA TYR A 194 -5.15 0.99 2.71
C TYR A 194 -6.65 1.21 2.99
N ALA A 195 -7.27 0.32 3.76
CA ALA A 195 -8.66 0.48 4.17
C ALA A 195 -8.87 1.76 4.97
N GLU A 196 -7.93 2.09 5.86
CA GLU A 196 -7.98 3.31 6.65
C GLU A 196 -7.95 4.57 5.79
N THR A 197 -7.04 4.65 4.80
CA THR A 197 -7.00 5.80 3.88
C THR A 197 -8.31 5.95 3.11
N LYS A 198 -8.90 4.84 2.64
CA LYS A 198 -10.20 4.88 1.95
C LYS A 198 -11.35 5.27 2.87
N ARG A 199 -11.35 4.87 4.14
CA ARG A 199 -12.36 5.31 5.11
C ARG A 199 -12.23 6.81 5.42
N GLU A 200 -11.02 7.32 5.55
CA GLU A 200 -10.75 8.76 5.71
C GLU A 200 -11.26 9.56 4.50
N ALA A 201 -11.04 9.05 3.29
CA ALA A 201 -11.48 9.69 2.05
C ALA A 201 -12.96 9.49 1.71
N ALA A 202 -13.68 8.59 2.39
CA ALA A 202 -15.07 8.30 2.09
C ALA A 202 -15.98 9.54 2.29
N LYS A 203 -17.07 9.62 1.52
CA LYS A 203 -18.05 10.72 1.62
C LYS A 203 -19.14 10.39 2.66
N PRO A 204 -19.82 11.40 3.22
CA PRO A 204 -21.01 11.17 4.04
C PRO A 204 -22.02 10.28 3.31
N GLY A 205 -22.63 9.34 4.03
CA GLY A 205 -23.56 8.38 3.47
C GLY A 205 -22.92 7.09 2.92
N TRP A 206 -21.59 7.00 2.81
CA TRP A 206 -20.94 5.78 2.32
C TRP A 206 -20.88 4.70 3.41
N TRP A 207 -21.16 3.46 3.02
CA TRP A 207 -21.03 2.30 3.90
C TRP A 207 -19.59 1.81 3.99
N MET A 208 -19.12 1.58 5.21
CA MET A 208 -17.77 1.14 5.51
C MET A 208 -17.77 0.12 6.65
N GLN A 209 -16.89 -0.86 6.56
CA GLN A 209 -16.67 -1.86 7.59
C GLN A 209 -15.50 -1.43 8.47
N LEU A 210 -15.73 -1.45 9.78
CA LEU A 210 -14.70 -1.25 10.79
C LEU A 210 -13.85 -2.52 10.94
N GLN A 211 -12.71 -2.43 11.61
CA GLN A 211 -11.84 -3.60 11.83
C GLN A 211 -12.51 -4.73 12.61
N ASN A 212 -13.46 -4.41 13.50
CA ASN A 212 -14.25 -5.40 14.23
C ASN A 212 -15.38 -6.04 13.39
N GLY A 213 -15.43 -5.78 12.08
CA GLY A 213 -16.42 -6.34 11.16
C GLY A 213 -17.77 -5.61 11.15
N LYS A 214 -17.99 -4.66 12.06
CA LYS A 214 -19.23 -3.85 12.11
C LYS A 214 -19.30 -2.92 10.90
N TRP A 215 -20.46 -2.86 10.28
CA TRP A 215 -20.76 -1.89 9.23
C TRP A 215 -21.29 -0.59 9.82
N VAL A 216 -20.77 0.52 9.33
CA VAL A 216 -21.19 1.88 9.68
C VAL A 216 -21.35 2.69 8.40
N GLN A 217 -22.21 3.70 8.46
CA GLN A 217 -22.31 4.72 7.44
C GLN A 217 -21.53 5.94 7.92
N LYS A 218 -20.73 6.56 7.02
CA LYS A 218 -20.00 7.78 7.35
C LYS A 218 -20.92 8.98 7.49
#